data_AF-A0A3P6GBC5-F1
#
_entry.id   AF-A0A3P6GBC5-F1
#
_cell.length_a   1.000
_cell.length_b   1.000
_cell.length_c   1.000
_cell.angle_alpha   90.00
_cell.angle_beta   90.00
_cell.angle_gamma   90.00
#
_symmetry.space_group_name_H-M   'P 1'
#
loop_
_entity.id
_entity.type
_entity.pdbx_description
1 polymer ?
#
loop_
_entity_poly.entity_id
_entity_poly.type
_entity_poly.pdbx_seq_one_letter_code
_entity_poly.pdbx_strand_id
1 'polypeptide(L)'
;MPSPPEEGTQPKTDSGSVPGQTSERDTNQPPPPTAQSQPPQAQTQTQPYPPVMGYPGYSQDPYSNYPNVPYNHQQYAYAQAPPASYYGSSYPAQQNPVYQRPAPSGFFRGILTGLIVLVVLLCISTTITWLVLRPQIPVFSVTSFSVSNFNLTGPVFSAQWTANLTVENPNTKLNGYFDRIQAFIYNQNAIGEDDFLAMAFFQPVSVETKKSASIGETLTAGGKEQPKVPSWVGEEMKKERDTGMVSFDLRMLVWVTFKTDGWSARERGLKVFCGKLKVAFEGGSGNGAVLLPKPLPCLVYV
;
A
#
# COMPACT_ATOMS: atom_id res chain seq x y z
N MET A 1 37.16 -59.21 -46.78
CA MET A 1 36.26 -58.07 -46.47
C MET A 1 36.96 -56.79 -46.92
N PRO A 2 36.25 -55.78 -47.44
CA PRO A 2 34.87 -55.78 -47.97
C PRO A 2 34.76 -55.17 -49.40
N SER A 3 33.56 -55.27 -49.96
CA SER A 3 33.03 -54.50 -51.12
C SER A 3 31.73 -53.80 -50.65
N PRO A 4 30.83 -53.27 -51.51
CA PRO A 4 30.96 -52.60 -52.82
C PRO A 4 30.58 -51.10 -52.57
N PRO A 5 29.67 -50.35 -53.26
CA PRO A 5 29.00 -50.46 -54.57
C PRO A 5 29.07 -49.17 -55.43
N GLU A 6 28.21 -49.12 -56.47
CA GLU A 6 28.08 -48.09 -57.51
C GLU A 6 26.91 -47.09 -57.30
N GLU A 7 26.79 -46.18 -58.27
CA GLU A 7 25.88 -45.04 -58.41
C GLU A 7 24.58 -45.38 -59.19
N GLY A 8 23.51 -44.57 -59.07
CA GLY A 8 22.23 -44.86 -59.76
C GLY A 8 21.12 -43.79 -59.72
N THR A 9 21.27 -42.75 -60.55
CA THR A 9 20.25 -42.14 -61.46
C THR A 9 18.84 -41.69 -60.98
N GLN A 10 18.52 -40.43 -61.29
CA GLN A 10 17.23 -39.67 -61.22
C GLN A 10 16.27 -39.97 -62.42
N PRO A 11 15.18 -39.21 -62.74
CA PRO A 11 14.16 -38.47 -61.97
C PRO A 11 12.70 -38.71 -62.50
N LYS A 12 11.66 -38.09 -61.89
CA LYS A 12 10.53 -37.48 -62.66
C LYS A 12 9.64 -36.52 -61.86
N THR A 13 8.94 -35.64 -62.59
CA THR A 13 8.01 -34.59 -62.14
C THR A 13 6.66 -34.76 -62.83
N ASP A 14 5.54 -34.33 -62.23
CA ASP A 14 4.30 -34.09 -62.97
C ASP A 14 3.42 -32.96 -62.34
N SER A 15 2.46 -32.42 -63.11
CA SER A 15 1.64 -31.24 -62.80
C SER A 15 0.12 -31.51 -62.88
N GLY A 16 -0.73 -30.73 -62.19
CA GLY A 16 -2.19 -30.78 -62.48
C GLY A 16 -3.19 -30.04 -61.55
N SER A 17 -3.56 -28.81 -61.93
CA SER A 17 -4.93 -28.20 -62.00
C SER A 17 -6.03 -28.33 -60.90
N VAL A 18 -6.89 -27.28 -60.88
CA VAL A 18 -7.96 -26.85 -59.93
C VAL A 18 -9.15 -26.35 -60.80
N PRO A 19 -10.49 -26.43 -60.44
CA PRO A 19 -11.14 -26.25 -59.12
C PRO A 19 -12.33 -27.20 -58.78
N GLY A 20 -13.03 -26.94 -57.65
CA GLY A 20 -14.40 -27.41 -57.36
C GLY A 20 -15.08 -26.64 -56.21
N GLN A 21 -16.25 -26.02 -56.46
CA GLN A 21 -17.06 -25.34 -55.44
C GLN A 21 -18.20 -26.25 -54.94
N THR A 22 -18.49 -26.24 -53.65
CA THR A 22 -19.86 -26.37 -53.12
C THR A 22 -20.09 -25.40 -51.97
N SER A 23 -21.31 -24.92 -51.87
CA SER A 23 -21.75 -23.87 -50.95
C SER A 23 -22.70 -24.46 -49.93
N GLU A 24 -22.42 -24.27 -48.64
CA GLU A 24 -23.48 -24.29 -47.64
C GLU A 24 -23.33 -23.12 -46.66
N ARG A 25 -24.46 -22.46 -46.45
CA ARG A 25 -24.64 -21.24 -45.65
C ARG A 25 -25.25 -21.68 -44.35
N ASP A 26 -24.58 -21.45 -43.23
CA ASP A 26 -25.25 -21.51 -41.93
C ASP A 26 -24.99 -20.26 -41.08
N THR A 27 -25.94 -19.99 -40.19
CA THR A 27 -26.33 -18.64 -39.81
C THR A 27 -26.27 -18.45 -38.29
N ASN A 28 -25.69 -17.33 -37.85
CA ASN A 28 -25.86 -16.69 -36.53
C ASN A 28 -26.13 -17.57 -35.29
N GLN A 29 -25.15 -17.67 -34.38
CA GLN A 29 -25.19 -16.90 -33.12
C GLN A 29 -23.91 -17.08 -32.27
N PRO A 30 -23.41 -16.03 -31.58
CA PRO A 30 -22.43 -16.20 -30.53
C PRO A 30 -23.07 -16.83 -29.28
N PRO A 31 -22.30 -17.55 -28.44
CA PRO A 31 -22.81 -18.18 -27.22
C PRO A 31 -23.31 -17.12 -26.21
N PRO A 32 -24.30 -17.46 -25.36
CA PRO A 32 -24.85 -16.53 -24.38
C PRO A 32 -23.79 -16.14 -23.33
N PRO A 33 -23.84 -14.90 -22.80
CA PRO A 33 -22.90 -14.46 -21.79
C PRO A 33 -23.07 -15.27 -20.50
N THR A 34 -21.96 -15.74 -19.95
CA THR A 34 -21.90 -16.43 -18.66
C THR A 34 -22.51 -15.55 -17.57
N ALA A 35 -23.41 -16.12 -16.77
CA ALA A 35 -24.08 -15.38 -15.71
C ALA A 35 -23.07 -14.78 -14.73
N GLN A 36 -23.09 -13.45 -14.59
CA GLN A 36 -22.29 -12.74 -13.59
C GLN A 36 -22.75 -13.17 -12.20
N SER A 37 -21.85 -13.82 -11.46
CA SER A 37 -22.02 -14.02 -10.02
C SER A 37 -21.98 -12.66 -9.32
N GLN A 38 -23.16 -12.16 -8.95
CA GLN A 38 -23.28 -10.95 -8.15
C GLN A 38 -22.50 -11.13 -6.83
N PRO A 39 -21.76 -10.11 -6.37
CA PRO A 39 -21.21 -10.13 -5.02
C PRO A 39 -22.38 -10.18 -4.01
N PRO A 40 -22.26 -10.96 -2.92
CA PRO A 40 -23.33 -11.04 -1.92
C PRO A 40 -23.64 -9.66 -1.35
N GLN A 41 -24.93 -9.33 -1.27
CA GLN A 41 -25.39 -8.07 -0.69
C GLN A 41 -24.85 -7.93 0.74
N ALA A 42 -24.29 -6.76 1.05
CA ALA A 42 -23.93 -6.42 2.42
C ALA A 42 -25.21 -6.37 3.28
N GLN A 43 -25.41 -7.39 4.12
CA GLN A 43 -26.39 -7.32 5.18
C GLN A 43 -25.98 -6.19 6.13
N THR A 44 -26.74 -5.10 6.13
CA THR A 44 -26.68 -4.08 7.18
C THR A 44 -27.10 -4.72 8.50
N GLN A 45 -26.14 -5.25 9.25
CA GLN A 45 -26.33 -5.52 10.66
C GLN A 45 -26.49 -4.18 11.38
N THR A 46 -27.74 -3.78 11.62
CA THR A 46 -28.06 -2.72 12.56
C THR A 46 -27.61 -3.17 13.95
N GLN A 47 -26.42 -2.73 14.36
CA GLN A 47 -26.00 -2.79 15.75
C GLN A 47 -27.06 -2.10 16.62
N PRO A 48 -27.67 -2.77 17.62
CA PRO A 48 -28.54 -2.09 18.57
C PRO A 48 -27.69 -1.10 19.36
N TYR A 49 -28.01 0.19 19.26
CA TYR A 49 -27.45 1.17 20.20
C TYR A 49 -27.81 0.76 21.63
N PRO A 50 -26.89 0.86 22.60
CA PRO A 50 -27.24 0.66 24.00
C PRO A 50 -28.29 1.72 24.40
N PRO A 51 -29.28 1.37 25.25
CA PRO A 51 -30.28 2.32 25.68
C PRO A 51 -29.64 3.51 26.40
N VAL A 52 -30.11 4.71 26.06
CA VAL A 52 -29.71 5.96 26.73
C VAL A 52 -30.03 5.85 28.22
N MET A 53 -29.01 5.94 29.08
CA MET A 53 -29.24 6.10 30.52
C MET A 53 -29.83 7.48 30.79
N GLY A 54 -31.15 7.54 30.88
CA GLY A 54 -31.86 8.70 31.43
C GLY A 54 -31.52 8.88 32.91
N TYR A 55 -31.31 10.13 33.33
CA TYR A 55 -31.26 10.47 34.74
C TYR A 55 -32.60 10.11 35.42
N PRO A 56 -32.60 9.62 36.68
CA PRO A 56 -33.84 9.42 37.41
C PRO A 56 -34.53 10.77 37.65
N GLY A 57 -35.67 10.96 37.02
CA GLY A 57 -36.54 12.12 37.26
C GLY A 57 -37.17 12.03 38.65
N TYR A 58 -37.23 13.17 39.35
CA TYR A 58 -38.02 13.28 40.57
C TYR A 58 -39.51 13.07 40.25
N SER A 59 -40.13 12.09 40.91
CA SER A 59 -41.58 11.95 40.95
C SER A 59 -42.17 13.12 41.74
N GLN A 60 -43.01 13.93 41.09
CA GLN A 60 -43.90 14.87 41.79
C GLN A 60 -45.16 14.12 42.20
N ASP A 61 -45.44 14.06 43.50
CA ASP A 61 -46.71 13.56 44.01
C ASP A 61 -47.86 14.55 43.69
N PRO A 62 -49.05 14.05 43.33
CA PRO A 62 -50.19 14.90 43.03
C PRO A 62 -50.80 15.49 44.31
N TYR A 63 -51.01 16.80 44.34
CA TYR A 63 -51.66 17.51 45.44
C TYR A 63 -53.11 17.03 45.63
N SER A 64 -53.43 16.57 46.84
CA SER A 64 -54.81 16.30 47.25
C SER A 64 -55.57 17.58 47.58
N ASN A 65 -56.80 17.63 47.09
CA ASN A 65 -57.72 18.75 47.12
C ASN A 65 -58.27 19.01 48.54
N TYR A 66 -58.23 20.25 49.04
CA TYR A 66 -58.84 20.66 50.32
C TYR A 66 -59.88 21.76 50.09
N PRO A 67 -61.10 21.65 50.65
CA PRO A 67 -62.18 22.59 50.40
C PRO A 67 -61.96 23.95 51.10
N ASN A 68 -62.42 24.99 50.41
CA ASN A 68 -62.27 26.39 50.78
C ASN A 68 -63.24 26.78 51.91
N VAL A 69 -62.77 27.51 52.94
CA VAL A 69 -63.60 28.02 54.05
C VAL A 69 -63.19 29.47 54.32
N PRO A 70 -64.12 30.44 54.39
CA PRO A 70 -63.78 31.85 54.22
C PRO A 70 -63.16 32.51 55.47
N TYR A 71 -62.27 33.47 55.21
CA TYR A 71 -61.66 34.32 56.23
C TYR A 71 -62.71 35.13 56.99
N ASN A 72 -62.66 35.07 58.33
CA ASN A 72 -63.28 36.06 59.21
C ASN A 72 -62.20 36.64 60.14
N HIS A 73 -62.00 37.96 60.08
CA HIS A 73 -61.06 38.67 60.93
C HIS A 73 -61.67 38.94 62.31
N GLN A 74 -61.17 38.25 63.35
CA GLN A 74 -61.37 38.68 64.74
C GLN A 74 -60.03 38.66 65.51
N GLN A 75 -59.50 39.85 65.76
CA GLN A 75 -58.48 40.07 66.78
C GLN A 75 -59.15 39.99 68.16
N TYR A 76 -58.76 39.05 69.04
CA TYR A 76 -58.81 39.08 70.53
C TYR A 76 -58.10 37.80 71.00
N ALA A 77 -57.38 37.67 72.12
CA ALA A 77 -56.79 38.62 73.07
C ALA A 77 -55.51 37.96 73.64
N TYR A 78 -54.65 38.72 74.33
CA TYR A 78 -53.44 38.15 74.96
C TYR A 78 -53.80 37.19 76.11
N ALA A 79 -53.67 35.88 75.88
CA ALA A 79 -53.66 34.90 76.96
C ALA A 79 -52.25 34.80 77.55
N GLN A 80 -52.13 34.95 78.88
CA GLN A 80 -50.87 34.71 79.59
C GLN A 80 -50.40 33.27 79.39
N ALA A 81 -49.09 33.08 79.18
CA ALA A 81 -48.50 31.75 79.18
C ALA A 81 -48.65 31.13 80.59
N PRO A 82 -49.11 29.87 80.71
CA PRO A 82 -49.11 29.18 82.00
C PRO A 82 -47.67 28.98 82.50
N PRO A 83 -47.43 28.97 83.83
CA PRO A 83 -46.09 28.83 84.38
C PRO A 83 -45.45 27.51 83.96
N ALA A 84 -44.14 27.55 83.68
CA ALA A 84 -43.39 26.42 83.14
C ALA A 84 -43.48 25.17 84.04
N SER A 85 -44.26 24.19 83.63
CA SER A 85 -44.34 22.89 84.28
C SER A 85 -43.03 22.15 84.06
N TYR A 86 -42.22 22.05 85.13
CA TYR A 86 -40.91 21.41 85.15
C TYR A 86 -41.02 19.87 85.10
N TYR A 87 -41.55 19.36 83.99
CA TYR A 87 -41.40 17.95 83.62
C TYR A 87 -40.10 17.80 82.84
N GLY A 88 -39.12 17.15 83.46
CA GLY A 88 -37.84 16.84 82.81
C GLY A 88 -38.04 15.84 81.68
N SER A 89 -38.22 16.34 80.46
CA SER A 89 -38.24 15.51 79.26
C SER A 89 -36.85 14.95 78.99
N SER A 90 -36.63 13.71 79.42
CA SER A 90 -35.51 12.87 79.00
C SER A 90 -35.69 12.43 77.54
N TYR A 91 -35.72 13.39 76.61
CA TYR A 91 -35.50 13.10 75.20
C TYR A 91 -34.05 12.59 75.06
N PRO A 92 -33.82 11.36 74.57
CA PRO A 92 -32.48 11.00 74.12
C PRO A 92 -32.11 12.00 73.01
N ALA A 93 -30.93 12.60 73.09
CA ALA A 93 -30.45 13.48 72.04
C ALA A 93 -30.54 12.73 70.71
N GLN A 94 -31.31 13.25 69.75
CA GLN A 94 -31.29 12.71 68.40
C GLN A 94 -29.88 12.91 67.85
N GLN A 95 -29.10 11.84 67.94
CA GLN A 95 -27.86 11.70 67.19
C GLN A 95 -28.27 11.73 65.72
N ASN A 96 -28.17 12.91 65.10
CA ASN A 96 -28.07 13.01 63.66
C ASN A 96 -27.00 11.99 63.26
N PRO A 97 -27.29 11.01 62.38
CA PRO A 97 -26.26 10.16 61.84
C PRO A 97 -25.29 11.09 61.11
N VAL A 98 -24.16 11.38 61.75
CA VAL A 98 -23.05 12.04 61.09
C VAL A 98 -22.71 11.13 59.95
N TYR A 99 -23.07 11.51 58.72
CA TYR A 99 -22.66 10.80 57.52
C TYR A 99 -21.16 10.99 57.36
N GLN A 100 -20.43 10.21 58.16
CA GLN A 100 -19.03 9.90 58.03
C GLN A 100 -18.83 9.41 56.60
N ARG A 101 -18.43 10.34 55.73
CA ARG A 101 -18.02 10.03 54.35
C ARG A 101 -16.98 8.93 54.47
N PRO A 102 -17.13 7.80 53.76
CA PRO A 102 -16.05 6.83 53.65
C PRO A 102 -14.78 7.57 53.25
N ALA A 103 -13.72 7.43 54.04
CA ALA A 103 -12.46 8.09 53.76
C ALA A 103 -12.07 7.73 52.30
N PRO A 104 -11.88 8.73 51.41
CA PRO A 104 -11.59 8.42 50.02
C PRO A 104 -10.33 7.59 49.98
N SER A 105 -10.38 6.41 49.37
CA SER A 105 -9.29 5.44 49.38
C SER A 105 -8.12 5.93 48.52
N GLY A 106 -7.34 6.83 49.11
CA GLY A 106 -6.27 7.58 48.44
C GLY A 106 -5.23 6.67 47.80
N PHE A 107 -5.06 5.46 48.33
CA PHE A 107 -4.23 4.41 47.75
C PHE A 107 -4.69 4.00 46.33
N PHE A 108 -5.98 3.70 46.13
CA PHE A 108 -6.50 3.34 44.80
C PHE A 108 -6.49 4.53 43.85
N ARG A 109 -6.77 5.74 44.34
CA ARG A 109 -6.64 6.97 43.53
C ARG A 109 -5.18 7.22 43.12
N GLY A 110 -4.23 7.04 44.02
CA GLY A 110 -2.79 7.17 43.75
C GLY A 110 -2.30 6.14 42.74
N ILE A 111 -2.70 4.88 42.86
CA ILE A 111 -2.40 3.83 41.87
C ILE A 111 -3.01 4.17 40.51
N LEU A 112 -4.29 4.56 40.46
CA LEU A 112 -4.94 4.93 39.20
C LEU A 112 -4.28 6.13 38.53
N THR A 113 -3.95 7.19 39.29
CA THR A 113 -3.20 8.34 38.78
C THR A 113 -1.80 7.94 38.30
N GLY A 114 -1.08 7.09 39.05
CA GLY A 114 0.23 6.57 38.64
C GLY A 114 0.18 5.75 37.35
N LEU A 115 -0.83 4.89 37.19
CA LEU A 115 -1.07 4.13 35.96
C LEU A 115 -1.40 5.06 34.79
N ILE A 116 -2.24 6.08 34.98
CA ILE A 116 -2.55 7.07 33.93
C ILE A 116 -1.28 7.83 33.51
N VAL A 117 -0.47 8.30 34.47
CA VAL A 117 0.81 8.98 34.16
C VAL A 117 1.78 8.05 33.43
N LEU A 118 1.89 6.78 33.85
CA LEU A 118 2.72 5.79 33.18
C LEU A 118 2.27 5.56 31.73
N VAL A 119 0.97 5.37 31.50
CA VAL A 119 0.40 5.23 30.15
C VAL A 119 0.67 6.47 29.29
N VAL A 120 0.47 7.67 29.84
CA VAL A 120 0.77 8.93 29.13
C VAL A 120 2.26 9.02 28.76
N LEU A 121 3.18 8.68 29.66
CA LEU A 121 4.62 8.67 29.37
C LEU A 121 5.00 7.64 28.29
N LEU A 122 4.35 6.47 28.28
CA LEU A 122 4.54 5.45 27.23
C LEU A 122 3.96 5.90 25.88
N CYS A 123 2.82 6.58 25.86
CA CYS A 123 2.28 7.19 24.65
C CYS A 123 3.19 8.30 24.10
N ILE A 124 3.78 9.13 24.98
CA ILE A 124 4.72 10.18 24.58
C ILE A 124 6.03 9.57 24.06
N SER A 125 6.60 8.57 24.72
CA SER A 125 7.86 7.96 24.28
C SER A 125 7.69 7.21 22.95
N THR A 126 6.60 6.48 22.76
CA THR A 126 6.30 5.78 21.49
C THR A 126 6.03 6.76 20.35
N THR A 127 5.28 7.84 20.57
CA THR A 127 5.04 8.87 19.54
C THR A 127 6.30 9.63 19.14
N ILE A 128 7.16 10.01 20.11
CA ILE A 128 8.48 10.62 19.82
C ILE A 128 9.36 9.64 19.03
N THR A 129 9.42 8.37 19.45
CA THR A 129 10.22 7.34 18.77
C THR A 129 9.76 7.14 17.32
N TRP A 130 8.45 7.06 17.09
CA TRP A 130 7.85 6.97 15.76
C TRP A 130 8.13 8.20 14.89
N LEU A 131 8.11 9.40 15.47
CA LEU A 131 8.35 10.65 14.75
C LEU A 131 9.83 10.80 14.35
N VAL A 132 10.76 10.38 15.21
CA VAL A 132 12.21 10.42 14.95
C VAL A 132 12.67 9.28 14.02
N LEU A 133 12.13 8.07 14.20
CA LEU A 133 12.43 6.89 13.36
C LEU A 133 11.48 6.75 12.16
N ARG A 134 10.84 7.84 11.71
CA ARG A 134 10.03 7.84 10.49
C ARG A 134 10.92 7.59 9.28
N PRO A 135 10.77 6.47 8.54
CA PRO A 135 11.63 6.21 7.39
C PRO A 135 11.34 7.20 6.24
N GLN A 136 12.41 7.78 5.71
CA GLN A 136 12.41 8.54 4.47
C GLN A 136 12.62 7.60 3.28
N ILE A 137 11.99 7.95 2.15
CA ILE A 137 12.07 7.18 0.91
C ILE A 137 13.49 7.30 0.33
N PRO A 138 14.17 6.19 -0.04
CA PRO A 138 15.48 6.23 -0.67
C PRO A 138 15.43 6.84 -2.06
N VAL A 139 16.51 7.50 -2.47
CA VAL A 139 16.63 8.09 -3.80
C VAL A 139 17.32 7.10 -4.73
N PHE A 140 16.75 6.88 -5.92
CA PHE A 140 17.32 6.04 -6.97
C PHE A 140 17.72 6.92 -8.14
N SER A 141 18.91 6.71 -8.70
CA SER A 141 19.35 7.37 -9.94
C SER A 141 20.04 6.39 -10.87
N VAL A 142 19.74 6.43 -12.16
CA VAL A 142 20.48 5.66 -13.19
C VAL A 142 21.82 6.34 -13.46
N THR A 143 22.92 5.60 -13.34
CA THR A 143 24.27 6.12 -13.62
C THR A 143 24.74 5.78 -15.03
N SER A 144 24.38 4.59 -15.54
CA SER A 144 24.56 4.22 -16.94
C SER A 144 23.49 3.24 -17.39
N PHE A 145 23.03 3.37 -18.62
CA PHE A 145 22.12 2.43 -19.25
C PHE A 145 22.60 2.15 -20.67
N SER A 146 22.84 0.89 -20.99
CA SER A 146 23.29 0.44 -22.31
C SER A 146 22.50 -0.76 -22.78
N VAL A 147 22.42 -0.91 -24.10
CA VAL A 147 21.76 -2.02 -24.79
C VAL A 147 22.80 -2.71 -25.67
N SER A 148 22.84 -4.02 -25.63
CA SER A 148 23.66 -4.85 -26.52
C SER A 148 22.84 -5.99 -27.10
N ASN A 149 23.36 -6.59 -28.18
CA ASN A 149 22.71 -7.70 -28.87
C ASN A 149 21.25 -7.39 -29.28
N PHE A 150 20.96 -6.13 -29.65
CA PHE A 150 19.61 -5.66 -30.00
C PHE A 150 19.22 -6.15 -31.40
N ASN A 151 18.67 -7.36 -31.46
CA ASN A 151 18.25 -8.03 -32.68
C ASN A 151 16.72 -8.02 -32.83
N LEU A 152 16.25 -7.21 -33.77
CA LEU A 152 14.85 -7.09 -34.18
C LEU A 152 14.54 -7.90 -35.46
N THR A 153 15.52 -8.60 -36.00
CA THR A 153 15.47 -9.30 -37.30
C THR A 153 15.64 -10.80 -37.10
N GLY A 154 14.53 -11.48 -36.82
CA GLY A 154 14.48 -12.94 -36.68
C GLY A 154 13.14 -13.42 -36.12
N PRO A 155 12.94 -14.75 -35.99
CA PRO A 155 11.74 -15.32 -35.38
C PRO A 155 11.65 -15.13 -33.87
N VAL A 156 12.74 -14.68 -33.22
CA VAL A 156 12.84 -14.44 -31.78
C VAL A 156 13.53 -13.11 -31.55
N PHE A 157 12.85 -12.22 -30.83
CA PHE A 157 13.42 -10.97 -30.33
C PHE A 157 14.50 -11.25 -29.28
N SER A 158 15.66 -10.60 -29.43
CA SER A 158 16.75 -10.67 -28.45
C SER A 158 17.34 -9.28 -28.21
N ALA A 159 17.66 -9.01 -26.95
CA ALA A 159 18.24 -7.76 -26.47
C ALA A 159 18.78 -7.98 -25.04
N GLN A 160 19.83 -7.26 -24.68
CA GLN A 160 20.35 -7.19 -23.31
C GLN A 160 20.43 -5.73 -22.88
N TRP A 161 19.82 -5.38 -21.75
CA TRP A 161 19.92 -4.05 -21.14
C TRP A 161 20.77 -4.15 -19.87
N THR A 162 21.93 -3.51 -19.86
CA THR A 162 22.75 -3.37 -18.66
C THR A 162 22.42 -2.02 -18.00
N ALA A 163 21.87 -2.08 -16.79
CA ALA A 163 21.44 -0.92 -16.03
C ALA A 163 22.27 -0.81 -14.74
N ASN A 164 23.04 0.26 -14.61
CA ASN A 164 23.72 0.63 -13.37
C ASN A 164 22.97 1.80 -12.73
N LEU A 165 22.77 1.70 -11.42
CA LEU A 165 22.05 2.67 -10.61
C LEU A 165 22.82 2.97 -9.32
N THR A 166 22.57 4.13 -8.74
CA THR A 166 22.94 4.47 -7.37
C THR A 166 21.68 4.57 -6.52
N VAL A 167 21.71 3.91 -5.36
CA VAL A 167 20.69 3.98 -4.31
C VAL A 167 21.26 4.79 -3.16
N GLU A 168 20.64 5.91 -2.84
CA GLU A 168 21.02 6.79 -1.73
C GLU A 168 20.01 6.66 -0.58
N ASN A 169 20.52 6.51 0.64
CA ASN A 169 19.72 6.44 1.85
C ASN A 169 19.76 7.78 2.60
N PRO A 170 18.75 8.66 2.49
CA PRO A 170 18.74 9.95 3.16
C PRO A 170 18.54 9.85 4.69
N ASN A 171 18.15 8.67 5.19
CA ASN A 171 17.87 8.46 6.61
C ASN A 171 19.13 8.65 7.47
N THR A 172 18.95 9.31 8.63
CA THR A 172 20.05 9.68 9.53
C THR A 172 20.25 8.70 10.70
N LYS A 173 19.28 7.80 10.93
CA LYS A 173 19.25 6.83 12.03
C LYS A 173 18.91 5.40 11.61
N LEU A 174 18.52 5.20 10.35
CA LEU A 174 18.04 3.91 9.82
C LEU A 174 18.90 3.47 8.64
N ASN A 175 19.42 2.25 8.71
CA ASN A 175 20.05 1.56 7.59
C ASN A 175 18.95 0.94 6.72
N GLY A 176 19.03 1.12 5.40
CA GLY A 176 18.10 0.51 4.44
C GLY A 176 18.63 -0.83 3.95
N TYR A 177 17.81 -1.88 4.08
CA TYR A 177 18.10 -3.22 3.55
C TYR A 177 17.13 -3.48 2.39
N PHE A 178 17.65 -3.63 1.19
CA PHE A 178 16.88 -3.81 -0.04
C PHE A 178 16.89 -5.30 -0.36
N ASP A 179 15.95 -6.02 0.27
CA ASP A 179 15.95 -7.48 0.35
C ASP A 179 15.49 -8.14 -0.97
N ARG A 180 14.66 -7.46 -1.77
CA ARG A 180 14.22 -7.89 -3.11
C ARG A 180 14.11 -6.69 -4.03
N ILE A 181 14.76 -6.74 -5.20
CA ILE A 181 14.69 -5.71 -6.24
C ILE A 181 14.35 -6.43 -7.55
N GLN A 182 13.11 -6.31 -8.01
CA GLN A 182 12.67 -6.86 -9.30
C GLN A 182 12.59 -5.72 -10.31
N ALA A 183 13.29 -5.85 -11.43
CA ALA A 183 13.37 -4.83 -12.46
C ALA A 183 12.72 -5.31 -13.77
N PHE A 184 12.20 -4.35 -14.53
CA PHE A 184 11.43 -4.54 -15.76
C PHE A 184 11.82 -3.48 -16.78
N ILE A 185 12.07 -3.89 -18.02
CA ILE A 185 12.23 -2.99 -19.17
C ILE A 185 10.93 -2.93 -19.96
N TYR A 186 10.52 -1.71 -20.29
CA TYR A 186 9.48 -1.42 -21.26
C TYR A 186 10.06 -0.58 -22.41
N ASN A 187 9.56 -0.75 -23.64
CA ASN A 187 9.66 0.28 -24.67
C ASN A 187 8.41 1.15 -24.60
N GLN A 188 8.60 2.46 -24.67
CA GLN A 188 7.51 3.42 -24.79
C GLN A 188 7.28 3.68 -26.28
N ASN A 189 6.16 3.20 -26.80
CA ASN A 189 5.85 3.26 -28.23
C ASN A 189 5.37 4.66 -28.66
N ALA A 190 5.16 4.86 -29.97
CA ALA A 190 4.89 6.19 -30.53
C ALA A 190 3.55 6.81 -30.08
N ILE A 191 2.62 6.00 -29.56
CA ILE A 191 1.33 6.45 -29.00
C ILE A 191 1.34 6.57 -27.47
N GLY A 192 2.46 6.22 -26.81
CA GLY A 192 2.67 6.38 -25.37
C GLY A 192 2.21 5.20 -24.52
N GLU A 193 1.96 4.03 -25.12
CA GLU A 193 1.75 2.78 -24.39
C GLU A 193 3.10 2.08 -24.09
N ASP A 194 3.08 1.18 -23.10
CA ASP A 194 4.29 0.54 -22.56
C ASP A 194 4.35 -0.95 -22.93
N ASP A 195 5.25 -1.33 -23.83
CA ASP A 195 5.44 -2.72 -24.23
C ASP A 195 6.49 -3.41 -23.36
N PHE A 196 6.09 -4.48 -22.64
CA PHE A 196 6.94 -5.20 -21.70
C PHE A 196 7.95 -6.12 -22.41
N LEU A 197 9.25 -5.87 -22.23
CA LEU A 197 10.32 -6.53 -22.99
C LEU A 197 11.14 -7.56 -22.21
N ALA A 198 11.49 -7.27 -20.96
CA ALA A 198 12.30 -8.16 -20.12
C ALA A 198 12.21 -7.83 -18.63
N MET A 199 12.46 -8.82 -17.78
CA MET A 199 12.62 -8.66 -16.33
C MET A 199 13.88 -9.37 -15.79
N ALA A 200 14.38 -8.89 -14.65
CA ALA A 200 15.44 -9.52 -13.87
C ALA A 200 15.29 -9.19 -12.39
N PHE A 201 16.15 -9.78 -11.55
CA PHE A 201 16.28 -9.44 -10.14
C PHE A 201 17.70 -8.95 -9.88
N PHE A 202 17.85 -7.78 -9.25
CA PHE A 202 19.14 -7.30 -8.78
C PHE A 202 19.50 -8.03 -7.47
N GLN A 203 20.81 -8.13 -7.19
CA GLN A 203 21.28 -8.65 -5.91
C GLN A 203 20.83 -7.76 -4.73
N PRO A 204 20.51 -8.36 -3.55
CA PRO A 204 20.19 -7.60 -2.35
C PRO A 204 21.35 -6.69 -1.92
N VAL A 205 21.02 -5.47 -1.47
CA VAL A 205 22.01 -4.48 -1.03
C VAL A 205 21.60 -3.85 0.29
N SER A 206 22.58 -3.51 1.14
CA SER A 206 22.37 -2.68 2.32
C SER A 206 23.03 -1.32 2.13
N VAL A 207 22.36 -0.26 2.57
CA VAL A 207 22.82 1.12 2.47
C VAL A 207 22.72 1.77 3.85
N GLU A 208 23.87 2.10 4.42
CA GLU A 208 23.96 2.77 5.73
C GLU A 208 23.34 4.18 5.72
N THR A 209 23.17 4.77 6.90
CA THR A 209 22.66 6.14 7.06
C THR A 209 23.49 7.17 6.28
N LYS A 210 22.82 8.02 5.52
CA LYS A 210 23.44 9.06 4.66
C LYS A 210 24.55 8.55 3.73
N LYS A 211 24.53 7.28 3.34
CA LYS A 211 25.42 6.72 2.32
C LYS A 211 24.64 6.37 1.05
N SER A 212 25.40 6.10 0.00
CA SER A 212 24.89 5.58 -1.27
C SER A 212 25.65 4.32 -1.65
N ALA A 213 24.96 3.40 -2.33
CA ALA A 213 25.55 2.20 -2.92
C ALA A 213 25.25 2.16 -4.42
N SER A 214 26.19 1.68 -5.21
CA SER A 214 25.97 1.38 -6.63
C SER A 214 25.53 -0.07 -6.80
N ILE A 215 24.50 -0.28 -7.61
CA ILE A 215 23.98 -1.59 -8.00
C ILE A 215 23.94 -1.66 -9.53
N GLY A 216 24.11 -2.86 -10.09
CA GLY A 216 24.10 -3.08 -11.53
C GLY A 216 23.56 -4.46 -11.86
N GLU A 217 22.77 -4.56 -12.92
CA GLU A 217 22.19 -5.83 -13.38
C GLU A 217 22.00 -5.83 -14.90
N THR A 218 21.96 -7.01 -15.52
CA THR A 218 21.67 -7.16 -16.96
C THR A 218 20.37 -7.92 -17.20
N LEU A 219 19.40 -7.23 -17.78
CA LEU A 219 18.11 -7.79 -18.18
C LEU A 219 18.22 -8.34 -19.60
N THR A 220 17.77 -9.58 -19.85
CA THR A 220 17.89 -10.24 -21.16
C THR A 220 16.52 -10.65 -21.68
N ALA A 221 16.15 -10.23 -22.89
CA ALA A 221 14.93 -10.66 -23.58
C ALA A 221 15.11 -12.00 -24.33
N GLY A 222 13.99 -12.65 -24.66
CA GLY A 222 13.95 -13.88 -25.46
C GLY A 222 14.15 -15.19 -24.68
N GLY A 223 14.40 -15.11 -23.37
CA GLY A 223 14.45 -16.28 -22.47
C GLY A 223 13.07 -16.90 -22.21
N LYS A 224 13.02 -18.14 -21.69
CA LYS A 224 11.76 -18.85 -21.39
C LYS A 224 10.90 -18.18 -20.32
N GLU A 225 11.54 -17.47 -19.39
CA GLU A 225 10.91 -16.76 -18.27
C GLU A 225 10.56 -15.29 -18.62
N GLN A 226 10.86 -14.88 -19.85
CA GLN A 226 10.68 -13.51 -20.33
C GLN A 226 9.36 -13.37 -21.10
N PRO A 227 8.79 -12.16 -21.20
CA PRO A 227 7.60 -11.94 -22.03
C PRO A 227 7.88 -12.28 -23.49
N LYS A 228 6.87 -12.83 -24.18
CA LYS A 228 6.90 -12.98 -25.63
C LYS A 228 6.57 -11.62 -26.25
N VAL A 229 7.59 -10.92 -26.73
CA VAL A 229 7.43 -9.66 -27.46
C VAL A 229 6.80 -9.93 -28.83
N PRO A 230 5.63 -9.32 -29.15
CA PRO A 230 5.01 -9.45 -30.46
C PRO A 230 5.86 -8.88 -31.59
N SER A 231 5.67 -9.36 -32.82
CA SER A 231 6.42 -8.87 -34.00
C SER A 231 6.21 -7.38 -34.26
N TRP A 232 5.00 -6.87 -34.04
CA TRP A 232 4.67 -5.46 -34.28
C TRP A 232 5.45 -4.50 -33.37
N VAL A 233 5.71 -4.87 -32.11
CA VAL A 233 6.59 -4.11 -31.19
C VAL A 233 8.02 -4.08 -31.72
N GLY A 234 8.52 -5.22 -32.22
CA GLY A 234 9.83 -5.31 -32.87
C GLY A 234 9.94 -4.44 -34.13
N GLU A 235 8.88 -4.38 -34.95
CA GLU A 235 8.80 -3.52 -36.12
C GLU A 235 8.71 -2.02 -35.76
N GLU A 236 8.06 -1.67 -34.65
CA GLU A 236 7.99 -0.30 -34.15
C GLU A 236 9.34 0.17 -33.58
N MET A 237 9.95 -0.61 -32.68
CA MET A 237 11.31 -0.35 -32.19
C MET A 237 12.34 -0.25 -33.34
N LYS A 238 12.11 -0.97 -34.45
CA LYS A 238 12.96 -0.85 -35.65
C LYS A 238 12.78 0.52 -36.31
N LYS A 239 11.55 0.99 -36.50
CA LYS A 239 11.27 2.34 -37.02
C LYS A 239 11.83 3.42 -36.11
N GLU A 240 11.70 3.27 -34.78
CA GLU A 240 12.33 4.18 -33.81
C GLU A 240 13.85 4.21 -33.99
N ARG A 241 14.50 3.05 -34.05
CA ARG A 241 15.94 2.94 -34.29
C ARG A 241 16.36 3.59 -35.61
N ASP A 242 15.57 3.47 -36.67
CA ASP A 242 15.81 4.11 -37.97
C ASP A 242 15.68 5.65 -37.90
N THR A 243 14.93 6.20 -36.92
CA THR A 243 14.92 7.64 -36.59
C THR A 243 16.05 8.09 -35.65
N GLY A 244 16.84 7.14 -35.14
CA GLY A 244 18.14 7.36 -34.49
C GLY A 244 18.22 7.00 -33.00
N MET A 245 17.10 6.88 -32.28
CA MET A 245 17.05 6.53 -30.86
C MET A 245 15.80 5.71 -30.54
N VAL A 246 15.94 4.72 -29.66
CA VAL A 246 14.80 3.96 -29.09
C VAL A 246 14.59 4.40 -27.65
N SER A 247 13.34 4.57 -27.23
CA SER A 247 13.01 5.01 -25.86
C SER A 247 12.65 3.82 -24.97
N PHE A 248 13.35 3.69 -23.84
CA PHE A 248 13.05 2.67 -22.83
C PHE A 248 12.69 3.28 -21.48
N ASP A 249 11.89 2.54 -20.73
CA ASP A 249 11.57 2.81 -19.33
C ASP A 249 12.06 1.64 -18.46
N LEU A 250 12.90 1.94 -17.47
CA LEU A 250 13.29 0.99 -16.43
C LEU A 250 12.36 1.16 -15.22
N ARG A 251 11.59 0.12 -14.90
CA ARG A 251 10.67 0.10 -13.76
C ARG A 251 11.15 -0.93 -12.75
N MET A 252 11.04 -0.67 -11.45
CA MET A 252 11.44 -1.62 -10.41
C MET A 252 10.41 -1.71 -9.28
N LEU A 253 10.18 -2.92 -8.80
CA LEU A 253 9.49 -3.22 -7.55
C LEU A 253 10.55 -3.57 -6.50
N VAL A 254 10.62 -2.76 -5.44
CA VAL A 254 11.69 -2.83 -4.45
C VAL A 254 11.09 -3.04 -3.06
N TRP A 255 11.48 -4.11 -2.38
CA TRP A 255 11.14 -4.34 -0.98
C TRP A 255 12.29 -3.90 -0.10
N VAL A 256 12.02 -2.91 0.75
CA VAL A 256 12.99 -2.32 1.67
C VAL A 256 12.57 -2.49 3.13
N THR A 257 13.51 -2.88 3.97
CA THR A 257 13.37 -2.93 5.43
C THR A 257 14.33 -1.93 6.06
N PHE A 258 13.83 -1.00 6.87
CA PHE A 258 14.66 -0.02 7.59
C PHE A 258 14.94 -0.49 9.01
N LYS A 259 16.21 -0.55 9.41
CA LYS A 259 16.62 -1.07 10.73
C LYS A 259 17.60 -0.15 11.45
N THR A 260 17.58 -0.19 12.76
CA THR A 260 18.55 0.41 13.69
C THR A 260 18.69 -0.51 14.89
N ASP A 261 19.63 -0.22 15.79
CA ASP A 261 19.89 -1.09 16.94
C ASP A 261 18.62 -1.22 17.81
N GLY A 262 18.14 -2.46 17.96
CA GLY A 262 16.93 -2.78 18.73
C GLY A 262 15.58 -2.44 18.06
N TRP A 263 15.55 -1.88 16.84
CA TRP A 263 14.29 -1.55 16.16
C TRP A 263 14.31 -1.78 14.65
N SER A 264 13.25 -2.41 14.13
CA SER A 264 13.03 -2.58 12.69
C SER A 264 11.67 -1.99 12.30
N ALA A 265 11.66 -1.19 11.25
CA ALA A 265 10.44 -0.88 10.53
C ALA A 265 9.88 -2.17 9.90
N ARG A 266 8.56 -2.19 9.64
CA ARG A 266 7.94 -3.18 8.76
C ARG A 266 8.41 -2.96 7.32
N GLU A 267 8.66 -4.05 6.58
CA GLU A 267 8.96 -4.05 5.15
C GLU A 267 8.00 -3.12 4.36
N ARG A 268 8.53 -2.40 3.38
CA ARG A 268 7.79 -1.54 2.47
C ARG A 268 8.12 -1.90 1.03
N GLY A 269 7.09 -2.03 0.21
CA GLY A 269 7.24 -2.02 -1.24
C GLY A 269 7.39 -0.58 -1.72
N LEU A 270 8.29 -0.36 -2.67
CA LEU A 270 8.45 0.87 -3.42
C LEU A 270 8.32 0.54 -4.92
N LYS A 271 7.69 1.43 -5.68
CA LYS A 271 7.69 1.38 -7.14
C LYS A 271 8.63 2.47 -7.64
N VAL A 272 9.74 2.09 -8.26
CA VAL A 272 10.71 3.01 -8.84
C VAL A 272 10.50 3.08 -10.35
N PHE A 273 10.50 4.29 -10.90
CA PHE A 273 10.30 4.58 -12.31
C PHE A 273 11.43 5.47 -12.83
N CYS A 274 12.28 4.87 -13.67
CA CYS A 274 13.42 5.51 -14.34
C CYS A 274 13.09 5.59 -15.85
N GLY A 275 12.24 6.55 -16.22
CA GLY A 275 11.74 6.65 -17.60
C GLY A 275 12.57 7.52 -18.53
N LYS A 276 12.21 7.53 -19.82
CA LYS A 276 12.82 8.35 -20.90
C LYS A 276 14.31 8.03 -21.15
N LEU A 277 14.71 6.77 -21.01
CA LEU A 277 16.06 6.29 -21.31
C LEU A 277 16.22 6.17 -22.83
N LYS A 278 16.56 7.29 -23.47
CA LYS A 278 16.80 7.36 -24.92
C LYS A 278 18.16 6.77 -25.28
N VAL A 279 18.14 5.60 -25.89
CA VAL A 279 19.34 4.86 -26.30
C VAL A 279 19.65 5.21 -27.75
N ALA A 280 20.83 5.79 -27.98
CA ALA A 280 21.39 5.96 -29.31
C ALA A 280 22.17 4.70 -29.69
N PHE A 281 21.96 4.16 -30.90
CA PHE A 281 22.60 2.95 -31.39
C PHE A 281 23.80 3.24 -32.31
N GLU A 282 24.87 2.48 -32.15
CA GLU A 282 26.09 2.58 -32.96
C GLU A 282 25.89 1.87 -34.31
N GLY A 283 25.13 2.53 -35.19
CA GLY A 283 24.82 2.07 -36.54
C GLY A 283 24.19 0.67 -36.57
N GLY A 284 24.76 -0.22 -37.38
CA GLY A 284 24.26 -1.59 -37.55
C GLY A 284 24.52 -2.55 -36.39
N SER A 285 25.44 -2.22 -35.47
CA SER A 285 26.00 -3.16 -34.47
C SER A 285 24.99 -3.82 -33.53
N GLY A 286 23.84 -3.18 -33.29
CA GLY A 286 22.88 -3.61 -32.27
C GLY A 286 23.32 -3.26 -30.84
N ASN A 287 24.37 -2.45 -30.69
CA ASN A 287 24.80 -1.87 -29.43
C ASN A 287 24.40 -0.39 -29.36
N GLY A 288 24.08 0.10 -28.16
CA GLY A 288 23.74 1.49 -27.93
C GLY A 288 23.82 1.87 -26.45
N ALA A 289 23.84 3.17 -26.17
CA ALA A 289 23.88 3.69 -24.80
C ALA A 289 23.08 4.99 -24.64
N VAL A 290 22.72 5.30 -23.39
CA VAL A 290 22.19 6.61 -23.01
C VAL A 290 23.35 7.52 -22.63
N LEU A 291 23.42 8.70 -23.27
CA LEU A 291 24.38 9.74 -22.90
C LEU A 291 23.91 10.47 -21.64
N LEU A 292 24.38 10.03 -20.47
CA LEU A 292 24.07 10.63 -19.17
C LEU A 292 25.22 11.52 -18.69
N PRO A 293 25.13 12.86 -18.81
CA PRO A 293 26.17 13.77 -18.28
C PRO A 293 26.16 13.86 -16.74
N LYS A 294 25.06 13.41 -16.11
CA LYS A 294 24.87 13.27 -14.66
C LYS A 294 23.92 12.08 -14.43
N PRO A 295 23.93 11.44 -13.24
CA PRO A 295 22.95 10.41 -12.90
C PRO A 295 21.52 10.93 -13.07
N LEU A 296 20.65 10.13 -13.71
CA LEU A 296 19.26 10.48 -13.97
C LEU A 296 18.38 10.06 -12.77
N PRO A 297 17.75 10.98 -12.03
CA PRO A 297 16.92 10.64 -10.88
C PRO A 297 15.65 9.92 -11.32
N CYS A 298 15.26 8.89 -10.58
CA CYS A 298 14.04 8.13 -10.78
C CYS A 298 12.92 8.60 -9.85
N LEU A 299 11.67 8.47 -10.30
CA LEU A 299 10.49 8.72 -9.47
C LEU A 299 10.24 7.50 -8.57
N VAL A 300 9.88 7.74 -7.31
CA VAL A 300 9.63 6.66 -6.33
C VAL A 300 8.25 6.84 -5.70
N TYR A 301 7.45 5.78 -5.76
CA TYR A 301 6.10 5.72 -5.20
C TYR A 301 6.03 4.61 -4.14
N VAL A 302 5.07 4.73 -3.20
CA VAL A 302 4.83 3.81 -2.07
C VAL A 302 3.42 3.25 -2.17
#